data_AF-A0A0N4TLL4-F1
#
_entry.id   AF-A0A0N4TLL4-F1
#
_cell.length_a   1.000
_cell.length_b   1.000
_cell.length_c   1.000
_cell.angle_alpha   90.00
_cell.angle_beta   90.00
_cell.angle_gamma   90.00
#
_symmetry.space_group_name_H-M   'P 1'
#
loop_
_entity.id
_entity.type
_entity.pdbx_description
1 polymer ?
#
loop_
_entity_poly.entity_id
_entity_poly.type
_entity_poly.pdbx_seq_one_letter_code
_entity_poly.pdbx_strand_id
1 'polypeptide(L)'
;MLSQQKCLLLELHEHYEIFVERKEQCIRALNAIKATMKLALIGGPSLSAITSNQYLELCRSVHKLFFQLLQITDKFDEMVKSIVNASDVQNADISAEVLCLHRCLLASIPDSVHGLENGISNATIESNTDALLMLMQKKQYRNALHLLRQLR
;
A
#
# COMPACT_ATOMS: atom_id res chain seq x y z
N MET A 1 -7.31 -15.70 2.68
CA MET A 1 -5.96 -15.22 2.29
C MET A 1 -5.72 -13.75 2.62
N LEU A 2 -6.57 -12.80 2.17
CA LEU A 2 -6.34 -11.36 2.45
C LEU A 2 -6.31 -10.98 3.94
N SER A 3 -7.15 -11.63 4.76
CA SER A 3 -7.19 -11.42 6.22
C SER A 3 -5.91 -11.88 6.92
N GLN A 4 -5.35 -13.03 6.52
CA GLN A 4 -4.13 -13.60 7.10
C GLN A 4 -2.90 -12.76 6.76
N GLN A 5 -2.78 -12.33 5.49
CA GLN A 5 -1.72 -11.42 5.04
C GLN A 5 -1.78 -10.08 5.80
N LYS A 6 -2.99 -9.56 6.05
CA LYS A 6 -3.19 -8.36 6.87
C LYS A 6 -2.75 -8.56 8.32
N CYS A 7 -3.04 -9.70 8.94
CA CYS A 7 -2.55 -10.01 10.29
C CYS A 7 -1.02 -10.08 10.35
N LEU A 8 -0.38 -10.79 9.42
CA LEU A 8 1.08 -10.90 9.35
C LEU A 8 1.75 -9.53 9.19
N LEU A 9 1.17 -8.65 8.38
CA LEU A 9 1.66 -7.29 8.21
C LEU A 9 1.55 -6.47 9.51
N LEU A 10 0.44 -6.62 10.26
CA LEU A 10 0.25 -5.94 11.54
C LEU A 10 1.24 -6.44 12.61
N GLU A 11 1.45 -7.76 12.69
CA GLU A 11 2.46 -8.35 13.59
C GLU A 11 3.88 -7.87 13.26
N LEU A 12 4.22 -7.84 11.96
CA LEU A 12 5.51 -7.32 11.50
C LEU A 12 5.69 -5.84 11.87
N HIS A 13 4.62 -5.04 11.74
CA HIS A 13 4.62 -3.64 12.12
C HIS A 13 4.85 -3.47 13.63
N GLU A 14 4.16 -4.24 14.47
CA GLU A 14 4.34 -4.21 15.92
C GLU A 14 5.79 -4.56 16.31
N HIS A 15 6.37 -5.61 15.71
CA HIS A 15 7.77 -5.95 15.94
C HIS A 15 8.74 -4.83 15.53
N TYR A 16 8.42 -4.11 14.45
CA TYR A 16 9.20 -2.95 14.01
C TYR A 16 9.10 -1.78 15.00
N GLU A 17 7.91 -1.46 15.51
CA GLU A 17 7.74 -0.39 16.50
C GLU A 17 8.53 -0.70 17.78
N ILE A 18 8.46 -1.94 18.27
CA ILE A 18 9.26 -2.40 19.42
C ILE A 18 10.76 -2.29 19.13
N PHE A 19 11.20 -2.61 17.91
CA PHE A 19 12.60 -2.45 17.50
C PHE A 19 13.04 -0.99 17.56
N VAL A 20 12.23 -0.06 17.06
CA VAL A 20 12.51 1.37 17.12
C VAL A 20 12.65 1.83 18.57
N GLU A 21 11.75 1.42 19.46
CA GLU A 21 11.83 1.77 20.88
C GLU A 21 13.12 1.24 21.53
N ARG A 22 13.46 -0.05 21.29
CA ARG A 22 14.69 -0.67 21.81
C ARG A 22 15.95 -0.03 21.24
N LYS A 23 15.92 0.41 19.99
CA LYS A 23 17.03 1.13 19.35
C LYS A 23 17.29 2.45 20.08
N GLU A 24 16.24 3.19 20.42
CA GLU A 24 16.36 4.41 21.23
C GLU A 24 16.86 4.13 22.65
N GLN A 25 16.46 3.02 23.28
CA GLN A 25 17.01 2.57 24.57
C GLN A 25 18.53 2.30 24.48
N CYS A 26 19.00 1.60 23.43
CA CYS A 26 20.43 1.38 23.19
C CYS A 26 21.20 2.69 23.03
N ILE A 27 20.66 3.64 22.25
CA ILE A 27 21.27 4.95 22.04
C ILE A 27 21.39 5.71 23.37
N ARG A 28 20.36 5.69 24.21
CA ARG A 28 20.39 6.30 25.55
C ARG A 28 21.48 5.69 26.43
N ALA A 29 21.55 4.36 26.51
CA ALA A 29 22.58 3.66 27.29
C ALA A 29 24.00 4.00 26.81
N LEU A 30 24.22 4.02 25.49
CA LEU A 30 25.51 4.40 24.90
C LEU A 30 25.87 5.86 25.21
N ASN A 31 24.91 6.77 25.13
CA ASN A 31 25.12 8.19 25.43
C ASN A 31 25.44 8.41 26.92
N ALA A 32 24.86 7.64 27.83
CA ALA A 32 25.19 7.69 29.25
C ALA A 32 26.65 7.27 29.53
N ILE A 33 27.13 6.22 28.87
CA ILE A 33 28.55 5.82 28.95
C ILE A 33 29.46 6.93 28.41
N LYS A 34 29.14 7.47 27.23
CA LYS A 34 29.92 8.56 26.62
C LYS A 34 29.96 9.79 27.53
N ALA A 35 28.85 10.16 28.16
CA ALA A 35 28.79 11.28 29.10
C ALA A 35 29.67 11.03 30.33
N THR A 36 29.61 9.81 30.89
CA THR A 36 30.45 9.41 32.04
C THR A 36 31.94 9.45 31.70
N MET A 37 32.33 8.96 30.52
CA MET A 37 33.71 9.04 30.03
C MET A 37 34.18 10.49 29.87
N LYS A 38 33.35 11.36 29.29
CA LYS A 38 33.67 12.79 29.15
C LYS A 38 33.88 13.47 30.50
N LEU A 39 33.05 13.16 31.50
CA LEU A 39 33.21 13.69 32.85
C LEU A 39 34.50 13.22 33.50
N ALA A 40 34.86 11.94 33.34
CA ALA A 40 36.09 11.42 33.91
C ALA A 40 37.35 12.08 33.34
N LEU A 41 37.33 12.46 32.07
CA LEU A 41 38.44 13.19 31.42
C LEU A 41 38.67 14.59 32.00
N ILE A 42 37.65 15.21 32.61
CA ILE A 42 37.73 16.57 33.19
C ILE A 42 38.01 16.50 34.72
N GLY A 43 38.42 15.33 35.23
CA GLY A 43 38.70 15.11 36.65
C GLY A 43 37.49 14.67 37.48
N GLY A 44 36.47 14.10 36.82
CA GLY A 44 35.33 13.49 37.49
C GLY A 44 35.67 12.22 38.31
N PRO A 45 34.68 11.66 39.01
CA PRO A 45 34.88 10.51 39.91
C PRO A 45 35.37 9.24 39.18
N SER A 46 35.98 8.32 39.95
CA SER A 46 36.58 7.07 39.44
C SER A 46 35.63 6.25 38.55
N LEU A 47 36.10 5.86 37.35
CA LEU A 47 35.29 5.18 36.34
C LEU A 47 34.89 3.74 36.71
N SER A 48 35.60 3.07 37.61
CA SER A 48 35.62 1.60 37.66
C SER A 48 34.25 0.95 37.94
N ALA A 49 33.49 1.45 38.93
CA ALA A 49 32.20 0.87 39.31
C ALA A 49 31.03 1.40 38.45
N ILE A 50 31.06 2.68 38.08
CA ILE A 50 29.98 3.34 37.32
C ILE A 50 29.94 2.80 35.88
N THR A 51 31.11 2.61 35.26
CA THR A 51 31.17 2.12 33.88
C THR A 51 30.77 0.66 33.77
N SER A 52 31.14 -0.21 34.73
CA SER A 52 30.79 -1.64 34.69
C SER A 52 29.28 -1.89 34.60
N ASN A 53 28.50 -1.19 35.44
CA ASN A 53 27.03 -1.30 35.41
C ASN A 53 26.44 -0.74 34.11
N GLN A 54 26.95 0.39 33.62
CA GLN A 54 26.48 0.99 32.36
C GLN A 54 26.81 0.11 31.14
N TYR A 55 27.97 -0.54 31.11
CA TYR A 55 28.32 -1.50 30.06
C TYR A 55 27.41 -2.73 30.09
N LEU A 56 27.09 -3.23 31.28
CA LEU A 56 26.14 -4.33 31.45
C LEU A 56 24.75 -3.94 30.92
N GLU A 57 24.28 -2.72 31.24
CA GLU A 57 23.02 -2.19 30.75
C GLU A 57 23.00 -2.05 29.22
N LEU A 58 24.08 -1.50 28.64
CA LEU A 58 24.23 -1.42 27.19
C LEU A 58 24.20 -2.82 26.55
N CYS A 59 24.93 -3.79 27.11
CA CYS A 59 24.96 -5.17 26.62
C CYS A 59 23.56 -5.79 26.64
N ARG A 60 22.81 -5.64 27.73
CA ARG A 60 21.42 -6.09 27.84
C ARG A 60 20.52 -5.42 26.81
N SER A 61 20.68 -4.11 26.59
CA SER A 61 19.89 -3.37 25.62
C SER A 61 20.18 -3.85 24.19
N VAL A 62 21.45 -4.03 23.83
CA VAL A 62 21.86 -4.53 22.52
C VAL A 62 21.35 -5.96 22.28
N HIS A 63 21.42 -6.83 23.29
CA HIS A 63 20.87 -8.18 23.21
C HIS A 63 19.36 -8.17 22.91
N LYS A 64 18.58 -7.33 23.61
CA LYS A 64 17.14 -7.17 23.36
C LYS A 64 16.86 -6.61 21.96
N LEU A 65 17.68 -5.67 21.48
CA LEU A 65 17.54 -5.10 20.14
C LEU A 65 17.80 -6.15 19.06
N PHE A 66 18.88 -6.94 19.21
CA PHE A 66 19.22 -8.01 18.29
C PHE A 66 18.14 -9.09 18.26
N PHE A 67 17.63 -9.50 19.42
CA PHE A 67 16.52 -10.44 19.49
C PHE A 67 15.27 -9.90 18.77
N GLN A 68 14.99 -8.60 18.86
CA GLN A 68 13.87 -7.99 18.13
C GLN A 68 14.08 -8.04 16.60
N LEU A 69 15.31 -7.86 16.14
CA LEU A 69 15.66 -7.96 14.72
C LEU A 69 15.47 -9.39 14.19
N LEU A 70 15.80 -10.41 14.99
CA LEU A 70 15.51 -11.81 14.66
C LEU A 70 14.01 -12.03 14.47
N GLN A 71 13.17 -11.55 15.40
CA GLN A 71 11.72 -11.67 15.29
C GLN A 71 11.16 -10.99 14.04
N ILE A 72 11.68 -9.81 13.67
CA ILE A 72 11.30 -9.13 12.42
C ILE A 72 11.67 -10.00 11.21
N THR A 73 12.85 -10.62 11.23
CA THR A 73 13.34 -11.46 10.12
C THR A 73 12.48 -12.71 9.97
N ASP A 74 12.14 -13.37 11.08
CA ASP A 74 11.26 -14.55 11.10
C ASP A 74 9.87 -14.22 10.54
N LYS A 75 9.29 -13.07 10.93
CA LYS A 75 7.98 -12.63 10.43
C LYS A 75 8.02 -12.20 8.98
N PHE A 76 9.11 -11.60 8.53
CA PHE A 76 9.30 -11.26 7.13
C PHE A 76 9.40 -12.53 6.27
N ASP A 77 10.13 -13.55 6.72
CA ASP A 77 10.20 -14.85 6.05
C ASP A 77 8.83 -15.55 6.00
N GLU A 78 8.05 -15.53 7.10
CA GLU A 78 6.67 -16.04 7.15
C GLU A 78 5.77 -15.34 6.12
N MET A 79 5.87 -14.01 6.02
CA MET A 79 5.11 -13.22 5.05
C MET A 79 5.50 -13.58 3.60
N VAL A 80 6.81 -13.66 3.29
CA VAL A 80 7.30 -14.05 1.97
C VAL A 80 6.80 -15.44 1.58
N LYS A 81 6.92 -16.42 2.48
CA LYS A 81 6.39 -17.78 2.25
C LYS A 81 4.89 -17.77 2.02
N SER A 82 4.14 -16.97 2.79
CA SER A 82 2.69 -16.87 2.62
C SER A 82 2.30 -16.28 1.26
N ILE A 83 3.08 -15.33 0.73
CA ILE A 83 2.87 -14.76 -0.62
C ILE A 83 3.26 -15.77 -1.71
N VAL A 84 4.43 -16.40 -1.60
CA VAL A 84 4.92 -17.39 -2.58
C VAL A 84 3.97 -18.59 -2.68
N ASN A 85 3.43 -19.04 -1.53
CA ASN A 85 2.48 -20.14 -1.47
C ASN A 85 1.03 -19.71 -1.76
N ALA A 86 0.75 -18.41 -1.96
CA ALA A 86 -0.57 -17.91 -2.38
C ALA A 86 -0.87 -18.16 -3.86
N SER A 87 -0.09 -19.01 -4.54
CA SER A 87 -0.19 -19.32 -5.96
C SER A 87 -1.54 -19.87 -6.42
N ASP A 88 -2.48 -20.15 -5.51
CA ASP A 88 -3.86 -20.49 -5.86
C ASP A 88 -4.73 -19.27 -6.26
N VAL A 89 -4.20 -18.03 -6.17
CA VAL A 89 -4.93 -16.82 -6.60
C VAL A 89 -4.81 -16.55 -8.12
N GLN A 90 -3.94 -17.28 -8.84
CA GLN A 90 -3.97 -17.26 -10.31
C GLN A 90 -5.23 -17.96 -10.89
N ASN A 91 -6.00 -18.66 -10.04
CA ASN A 91 -7.26 -19.32 -10.38
C ASN A 91 -8.45 -18.80 -9.53
N ALA A 92 -8.41 -17.55 -9.06
CA ALA A 92 -9.64 -16.93 -8.59
C ALA A 92 -10.55 -16.75 -9.83
N ASP A 93 -11.40 -17.74 -10.10
CA ASP A 93 -12.36 -17.73 -11.20
C ASP A 93 -13.39 -16.61 -10.98
N ILE A 94 -13.03 -15.41 -11.41
CA ILE A 94 -13.91 -14.23 -11.37
C ILE A 94 -14.95 -14.24 -12.50
N SER A 95 -15.03 -15.33 -13.29
CA SER A 95 -16.01 -15.45 -14.39
C SER A 95 -17.43 -15.29 -13.86
N ALA A 96 -17.70 -15.72 -12.63
CA ALA A 96 -19.02 -15.57 -12.00
C ALA A 96 -19.39 -14.11 -11.77
N GLU A 97 -18.47 -13.28 -11.25
CA GLU A 97 -18.73 -11.84 -11.05
C GLU A 97 -18.80 -11.10 -12.39
N VAL A 98 -17.95 -11.45 -13.35
CA VAL A 98 -17.97 -10.89 -14.71
C VAL A 98 -19.30 -11.21 -15.42
N LEU A 99 -19.78 -12.47 -15.33
CA LEU A 99 -21.06 -12.88 -15.90
C LEU A 99 -22.24 -12.22 -15.19
N CYS A 100 -22.15 -12.00 -13.87
CA CYS A 100 -23.15 -11.24 -13.13
C CYS A 100 -23.23 -9.80 -13.66
N LEU A 101 -22.09 -9.11 -13.75
CA LEU A 101 -22.00 -7.75 -14.25
C LEU A 101 -22.51 -7.64 -15.71
N HIS A 102 -22.15 -8.60 -16.55
CA HIS A 102 -22.61 -8.69 -17.93
C HIS A 102 -24.14 -8.81 -18.03
N ARG A 103 -24.76 -9.66 -17.20
CA ARG A 103 -26.23 -9.78 -17.14
C ARG A 103 -26.90 -8.49 -16.66
N CYS A 104 -26.34 -7.83 -15.65
CA CYS A 104 -26.85 -6.54 -15.19
C CYS A 104 -26.74 -5.45 -16.26
N LEU A 105 -25.63 -5.42 -17.01
CA LEU A 105 -25.44 -4.50 -18.13
C LEU A 105 -26.47 -4.74 -19.23
N LEU A 106 -26.68 -6.00 -19.65
CA LEU A 106 -27.70 -6.34 -20.66
C LEU A 106 -29.11 -5.96 -20.20
N ALA A 107 -29.46 -6.22 -18.94
CA ALA A 107 -30.75 -5.83 -18.37
C ALA A 107 -30.92 -4.30 -18.23
N SER A 108 -29.83 -3.54 -18.28
CA SER A 108 -29.85 -2.07 -18.21
C SER A 108 -29.98 -1.41 -19.58
N ILE A 109 -29.91 -2.19 -20.67
CA ILE A 109 -30.19 -1.71 -22.03
C ILE A 109 -31.72 -1.73 -22.20
N PRO A 110 -32.39 -0.57 -22.38
CA PRO A 110 -33.80 -0.56 -22.68
C PRO A 110 -34.04 -1.26 -24.04
N ASP A 111 -35.14 -2.01 -24.17
CA ASP A 111 -35.52 -2.82 -25.35
C ASP A 111 -35.60 -2.07 -26.70
N SER A 112 -35.24 -0.78 -26.76
CA SER A 112 -35.37 0.08 -27.94
C SER A 112 -34.22 -0.04 -28.96
N VAL A 113 -33.24 -0.96 -28.79
CA VAL A 113 -32.04 -1.02 -29.65
C VAL A 113 -32.08 -2.21 -30.63
N HIS A 114 -33.05 -3.13 -30.54
CA HIS A 114 -33.17 -4.23 -31.49
C HIS A 114 -33.88 -3.86 -32.82
N GLY A 115 -34.18 -2.58 -33.06
CA GLY A 115 -35.04 -2.14 -34.17
C GLY A 115 -34.41 -1.26 -35.25
N LEU A 116 -33.09 -1.08 -35.32
CA LEU A 116 -32.48 -0.14 -36.28
C LEU A 116 -31.39 -0.76 -37.15
N GLU A 117 -31.72 -1.89 -37.79
CA GLU A 117 -31.15 -2.21 -39.09
C GLU A 117 -31.91 -1.40 -40.15
N ASN A 118 -31.37 -0.24 -40.54
CA ASN A 118 -31.34 0.27 -41.92
C ASN A 118 -31.28 1.82 -41.98
N GLY A 119 -30.15 2.31 -42.50
CA GLY A 119 -30.08 3.54 -43.26
C GLY A 119 -29.88 4.83 -42.47
N ILE A 120 -28.64 5.33 -42.39
CA ILE A 120 -28.40 6.76 -42.21
C ILE A 120 -27.35 7.24 -43.22
N SER A 121 -27.82 8.20 -44.01
CA SER A 121 -27.25 8.89 -45.15
C SER A 121 -26.10 9.83 -44.76
N ASN A 122 -25.07 9.91 -45.61
CA ASN A 122 -23.85 10.72 -45.43
C ASN A 122 -24.06 12.24 -45.28
N ALA A 123 -25.27 12.78 -45.49
CA ALA A 123 -25.54 14.22 -45.43
C ALA A 123 -25.64 14.79 -43.99
N THR A 124 -25.88 13.95 -42.98
CA THR A 124 -26.06 14.39 -41.59
C THR A 124 -24.74 14.53 -40.81
N ILE A 125 -23.62 14.07 -41.38
CA ILE A 125 -22.36 13.95 -40.64
C ILE A 125 -21.63 15.30 -40.56
N GLU A 126 -21.60 16.07 -41.65
CA GLU A 126 -20.87 17.35 -41.72
C GLU A 126 -21.45 18.44 -40.79
N SER A 127 -22.79 18.55 -40.70
CA SER A 127 -23.45 19.52 -39.81
C SER A 127 -23.18 19.24 -38.33
N ASN A 128 -22.93 17.98 -37.97
CA ASN A 128 -22.77 17.57 -36.58
C ASN A 128 -21.32 17.69 -36.10
N THR A 129 -20.35 17.69 -37.01
CA THR A 129 -18.93 17.94 -36.67
C THR A 129 -18.68 19.36 -36.18
N ASP A 130 -19.28 20.38 -36.80
CA ASP A 130 -19.13 21.78 -36.38
C ASP A 130 -19.79 22.04 -35.01
N ALA A 131 -20.96 21.43 -34.78
CA ALA A 131 -21.63 21.48 -33.49
C ALA A 131 -20.80 20.81 -32.37
N LEU A 132 -20.11 19.71 -32.69
CA LEU A 132 -19.26 18.98 -31.75
C LEU A 132 -18.00 19.77 -31.40
N LEU A 133 -17.37 20.41 -32.39
CA LEU A 133 -16.24 21.33 -32.19
C LEU A 133 -16.60 22.52 -31.29
N MET A 134 -17.77 23.11 -31.49
CA MET A 134 -18.30 24.19 -30.65
C MET A 134 -18.53 23.75 -29.20
N LEU A 135 -19.07 22.55 -28.98
CA LEU A 135 -19.29 22.00 -27.64
C LEU A 135 -17.97 21.65 -26.93
N MET A 136 -16.98 21.17 -27.68
CA MET A 136 -15.63 20.89 -27.17
C MET A 136 -14.90 22.18 -26.77
N GLN A 137 -14.98 23.25 -27.58
CA GLN A 137 -14.42 24.57 -27.23
C GLN A 137 -15.07 25.17 -25.99
N LYS A 138 -16.38 24.98 -25.80
CA LYS A 138 -17.13 25.42 -24.62
C LYS A 138 -16.94 24.52 -23.38
N LYS A 139 -16.07 23.50 -23.45
CA LYS A 139 -15.82 22.51 -22.39
C LYS A 139 -17.09 21.76 -21.93
N GLN A 140 -18.11 21.66 -22.77
CA GLN A 140 -19.36 20.96 -22.49
C GLN A 140 -19.25 19.48 -22.90
N TYR A 141 -18.30 18.78 -22.28
CA TYR A 141 -17.88 17.43 -22.68
C TYR A 141 -19.03 16.40 -22.61
N ARG A 142 -19.93 16.54 -21.63
CA ARG A 142 -21.07 15.63 -21.48
C ARG A 142 -22.07 15.72 -22.64
N ASN A 143 -22.27 16.93 -23.17
CA ASN A 143 -23.18 17.17 -24.29
C ASN A 143 -22.52 16.76 -25.61
N ALA A 144 -21.22 17.03 -25.77
CA ALA A 144 -20.44 16.56 -26.92
C ALA A 144 -20.46 15.02 -27.02
N LEU A 145 -20.34 14.34 -25.88
CA LEU A 145 -20.37 12.87 -25.81
C LEU A 145 -21.77 12.31 -26.12
N HIS A 146 -22.84 13.04 -25.75
CA HIS A 146 -24.20 12.70 -26.16
C HIS A 146 -24.40 12.84 -27.68
N LEU A 147 -23.91 13.92 -28.28
CA LEU A 147 -23.99 14.15 -29.72
C LEU A 147 -23.21 13.07 -30.51
N LEU A 148 -22.02 12.71 -30.04
CA LEU A 148 -21.19 11.65 -30.63
C LEU A 148 -21.87 10.28 -30.63
N ARG A 149 -22.72 10.02 -29.62
CA ARG A 149 -23.51 8.79 -29.52
C ARG A 149 -24.73 8.78 -30.45
N GLN A 150 -25.24 9.95 -30.84
CA GLN A 150 -26.36 10.06 -31.78
C GLN A 150 -25.93 9.92 -33.25
N LEU A 151 -24.62 10.02 -33.52
CA LEU A 151 -24.03 9.88 -34.85
C LEU A 151 -23.66 8.43 -35.22
N ARG A 152 -23.87 7.48 -34.31
CA ARG A 152 -23.49 6.06 -34.46
C ARG A 152 -24.75 5.21 -34.56
#